data_AF-A0A7W1EYN0-F1
#
_entry.id   AF-A0A7W1EYN0-F1
#
_cell.length_a   1.000
_cell.length_b   1.000
_cell.length_c   1.000
_cell.angle_alpha   90.00
_cell.angle_beta   90.00
_cell.angle_gamma   90.00
#
_symmetry.space_group_name_H-M   'P 1'
#
loop_
_entity.id
_entity.type
_entity.pdbx_description
1 polymer ?
#
loop_
_entity_poly.entity_id
_entity_poly.type
_entity_poly.pdbx_seq_one_letter_code
_entity_poly.pdbx_strand_id
1 'polypeptide(L)'
;MSQELKQEERELIKLVGFFKKKAEQWSAETEMPEEFKQLVETCDKLVVQINIHAESREIILSEREMLKKLVKDNAQCPRCNKNENLKLIGTEKNEKGWQSNKYKCRKCNITFVWNAPNNPWDMIPYVESVVAEIEKKAEAENLDEASKQHYMDSIAQMKGNLEKLKPVVENSAIDLANLELRDKEMADMVHKFKKHLMIEKIKLED
;
A
#
# COMPACT_ATOMS: atom_id res chain seq x y z
N MET A 1 -6.73 12.98 -15.56
CA MET A 1 -7.63 12.03 -14.88
C MET A 1 -6.76 11.07 -14.09
N SER A 2 -6.97 10.99 -12.77
CA SER A 2 -6.19 10.08 -11.90
C SER A 2 -6.28 8.64 -12.40
N GLN A 3 -5.16 7.92 -12.35
CA GLN A 3 -5.09 6.55 -12.88
C GLN A 3 -5.85 5.56 -11.98
N GLU A 4 -5.93 5.85 -10.67
CA GLU A 4 -6.48 4.98 -9.63
C GLU A 4 -7.97 5.19 -9.32
N LEU A 5 -8.79 5.58 -10.30
CA LEU A 5 -10.25 5.63 -10.16
C LEU A 5 -10.87 4.22 -10.22
N LYS A 6 -11.73 3.88 -9.26
CA LYS A 6 -12.58 2.69 -9.26
C LYS A 6 -13.66 2.78 -10.35
N GLN A 7 -14.23 1.64 -10.72
CA GLN A 7 -15.23 1.58 -11.79
C GLN A 7 -16.47 2.43 -11.46
N GLU A 8 -16.96 2.35 -10.23
CA GLU A 8 -18.13 3.09 -9.75
C GLU A 8 -17.88 4.61 -9.74
N GLU A 9 -16.67 5.03 -9.34
CA GLU A 9 -16.21 6.42 -9.37
C GLU A 9 -16.21 6.95 -10.83
N ARG A 10 -15.69 6.16 -11.79
CA ARG A 10 -15.69 6.51 -13.23
C ARG A 10 -17.11 6.63 -13.79
N GLU A 11 -17.99 5.71 -13.41
CA GLU A 11 -19.39 5.74 -13.83
C GLU A 11 -20.13 6.97 -13.30
N LEU A 12 -19.88 7.33 -12.05
CA LEU A 12 -20.44 8.54 -11.45
C LEU A 12 -19.92 9.81 -12.14
N ILE A 13 -18.62 9.91 -12.42
CA ILE A 13 -18.05 11.05 -13.16
C ILE A 13 -18.68 11.17 -14.56
N LYS A 14 -18.91 10.04 -15.25
CA LYS A 14 -19.62 10.04 -16.54
C LYS A 14 -21.05 10.55 -16.41
N LEU A 15 -21.75 10.14 -15.35
CA LEU A 15 -23.12 10.57 -15.07
C LEU A 15 -23.16 12.07 -14.76
N VAL A 16 -22.24 12.58 -13.94
CA VAL A 16 -22.06 14.02 -13.72
C VAL A 16 -21.83 14.76 -15.06
N GLY A 17 -21.00 14.20 -15.94
CA GLY A 17 -20.76 14.76 -17.27
C GLY A 17 -22.02 14.93 -18.13
N PHE A 18 -23.05 14.08 -17.95
CA PHE A 18 -24.36 14.28 -18.59
C PHE A 18 -25.06 15.54 -18.07
N PHE A 19 -25.12 15.73 -16.75
CA PHE A 19 -25.75 16.90 -16.13
C PHE A 19 -25.03 18.21 -16.51
N LYS A 20 -23.69 18.19 -16.57
CA LYS A 20 -22.92 19.36 -17.01
C LYS A 20 -23.25 19.76 -18.46
N LYS A 21 -23.31 18.79 -19.38
CA LYS A 21 -23.69 19.05 -20.77
C LYS A 21 -25.12 19.61 -20.88
N LYS A 22 -26.04 19.10 -20.07
CA LYS A 22 -27.41 19.64 -19.98
C LYS A 22 -27.44 21.07 -19.44
N ALA A 23 -26.61 21.38 -18.46
CA ALA A 23 -26.46 22.75 -17.93
C ALA A 23 -25.94 23.73 -18.98
N GLU A 24 -24.98 23.30 -19.80
CA GLU A 24 -24.44 24.08 -20.92
C GLU A 24 -25.52 24.35 -21.98
N GLN A 25 -26.35 23.35 -22.31
CA GLN A 25 -27.48 23.51 -23.23
C GLN A 25 -28.51 24.50 -22.69
N TRP A 26 -28.92 24.36 -21.43
CA TRP A 26 -29.87 25.30 -20.83
C TRP A 26 -29.32 26.71 -20.78
N SER A 27 -28.06 26.91 -20.38
CA SER A 27 -27.42 28.24 -20.39
C SER A 27 -27.43 28.93 -21.76
N ALA A 28 -27.48 28.17 -22.85
CA ALA A 28 -27.53 28.70 -24.21
C ALA A 28 -28.96 28.99 -24.72
N GLU A 29 -29.97 28.26 -24.22
CA GLU A 29 -31.32 28.26 -24.77
C GLU A 29 -32.36 28.96 -23.87
N THR A 30 -32.21 28.92 -22.55
CA THR A 30 -33.20 29.41 -21.55
C THR A 30 -32.57 29.74 -20.19
N GLU A 31 -33.35 30.33 -19.27
CA GLU A 31 -32.87 30.52 -17.89
C GLU A 31 -32.93 29.19 -17.11
N MET A 32 -31.78 28.76 -16.59
CA MET A 32 -31.63 27.49 -15.87
C MET A 32 -32.30 27.53 -14.49
N PRO A 33 -33.10 26.52 -14.11
CA PRO A 33 -33.68 26.43 -12.77
C PRO A 33 -32.60 26.42 -11.67
N GLU A 34 -32.86 27.14 -10.58
CA GLU A 34 -31.92 27.27 -9.47
C GLU A 34 -31.54 25.92 -8.83
N GLU A 35 -32.52 25.02 -8.68
CA GLU A 35 -32.30 23.66 -8.17
C GLU A 35 -31.29 22.87 -9.04
N PHE A 36 -31.33 23.08 -10.36
CA PHE A 36 -30.41 22.43 -11.28
C PHE A 36 -29.00 23.03 -11.24
N LYS A 37 -28.89 24.36 -11.05
CA LYS A 37 -27.58 25.00 -10.81
C LYS A 37 -26.91 24.42 -9.56
N GLN A 38 -27.67 24.27 -8.47
CA GLN A 38 -27.20 23.67 -7.22
C GLN A 38 -26.79 22.20 -7.40
N LEU A 39 -27.55 21.43 -8.20
CA LEU A 39 -27.20 20.06 -8.55
C LEU A 39 -25.85 19.98 -9.28
N VAL A 40 -25.65 20.82 -10.30
CA VAL A 40 -24.41 20.86 -11.09
C VAL A 40 -23.21 21.28 -10.23
N GLU A 41 -23.38 22.29 -9.38
CA GLU A 41 -22.33 22.73 -8.45
C GLU A 41 -21.95 21.62 -7.46
N THR A 42 -22.95 20.91 -6.93
CA THR A 42 -22.74 19.77 -6.03
C THR A 42 -22.00 18.63 -6.74
N CYS A 43 -22.38 18.36 -8.00
CA CYS A 43 -21.71 17.37 -8.83
C CYS A 43 -20.24 17.73 -9.07
N ASP A 44 -19.92 19.01 -9.30
CA ASP A 44 -18.54 19.46 -9.49
C ASP A 44 -17.69 19.29 -8.23
N LYS A 45 -18.23 19.66 -7.07
CA LYS A 45 -17.57 19.42 -5.77
C LYS A 45 -17.30 17.94 -5.55
N LEU A 46 -18.27 17.08 -5.89
CA LEU A 46 -18.13 15.63 -5.76
C LEU A 46 -17.04 15.07 -6.68
N VAL A 47 -16.97 15.51 -7.94
CA VAL A 47 -15.92 15.08 -8.87
C VAL A 47 -14.54 15.51 -8.37
N VAL A 48 -14.41 16.73 -7.82
CA VAL A 48 -13.15 17.18 -7.20
C VAL A 48 -12.77 16.27 -6.03
N GLN A 49 -13.70 15.97 -5.13
CA GLN A 49 -13.45 15.08 -3.99
C GLN A 49 -13.04 13.67 -4.41
N ILE A 50 -13.70 13.09 -5.41
CA ILE A 50 -13.36 11.76 -5.95
C ILE A 50 -11.94 11.75 -6.53
N ASN A 51 -11.55 12.79 -7.28
CA ASN A 51 -10.21 12.86 -7.85
C ASN A 51 -9.13 13.01 -6.77
N ILE A 52 -9.35 13.88 -5.77
CA ILE A 52 -8.42 14.04 -4.63
C ILE A 52 -8.27 12.71 -3.88
N HIS A 53 -9.37 11.98 -3.68
CA HIS A 53 -9.33 10.68 -3.02
C HIS A 53 -8.56 9.63 -3.83
N ALA A 54 -8.75 9.61 -5.15
CA ALA A 54 -8.01 8.72 -6.04
C ALA A 54 -6.51 9.05 -6.09
N GLU A 55 -6.13 10.34 -6.08
CA GLU A 55 -4.74 10.78 -5.97
C GLU A 55 -4.12 10.38 -4.62
N SER A 56 -4.86 10.55 -3.52
CA SER A 56 -4.41 10.09 -2.19
C SER A 56 -4.19 8.58 -2.15
N ARG A 57 -5.06 7.80 -2.80
CA ARG A 57 -4.93 6.34 -2.93
C ARG A 57 -3.65 5.98 -3.68
N GLU A 58 -3.39 6.65 -4.81
CA GLU A 58 -2.18 6.45 -5.62
C GLU A 58 -0.90 6.72 -4.81
N ILE A 59 -0.84 7.84 -4.09
CA ILE A 59 0.31 8.22 -3.27
C ILE A 59 0.60 7.15 -2.21
N ILE A 60 -0.40 6.81 -1.38
CA ILE A 60 -0.23 5.87 -0.27
C ILE A 60 0.20 4.48 -0.76
N LEU A 61 -0.41 3.99 -1.85
CA LEU A 61 -0.06 2.69 -2.42
C LEU A 61 1.35 2.71 -3.03
N SER A 62 1.74 3.80 -3.68
CA SER A 62 3.08 3.96 -4.24
C SER A 62 4.17 4.00 -3.15
N GLU A 63 3.94 4.71 -2.05
CA GLU A 63 4.83 4.76 -0.89
C GLU A 63 4.99 3.37 -0.27
N ARG A 64 3.88 2.65 -0.11
CA ARG A 64 3.90 1.30 0.43
C ARG A 64 4.70 0.33 -0.45
N GLU A 65 4.60 0.48 -1.77
CA GLU A 65 5.38 -0.31 -2.72
C GLU A 65 6.87 0.07 -2.70
N MET A 66 7.19 1.35 -2.50
CA MET A 66 8.58 1.78 -2.26
C MET A 66 9.16 1.16 -0.99
N LEU A 67 8.39 1.11 0.11
CA LEU A 67 8.84 0.49 1.35
C LEU A 67 9.14 -1.01 1.19
N LYS A 68 8.35 -1.74 0.40
CA LYS A 68 8.67 -3.15 0.09
C LYS A 68 10.02 -3.30 -0.60
N LYS A 69 10.37 -2.37 -1.51
CA LYS A 69 11.66 -2.39 -2.23
C LYS A 69 12.87 -2.08 -1.34
N LEU A 70 12.68 -1.54 -0.13
CA LEU A 70 13.76 -1.36 0.83
C LEU A 70 14.32 -2.70 1.32
N VAL A 71 13.49 -3.74 1.36
CA VAL A 71 13.93 -5.09 1.72
C VAL A 71 14.65 -5.71 0.53
N LYS A 72 15.98 -5.71 0.60
CA LYS A 72 16.84 -6.32 -0.41
C LYS A 72 16.74 -7.85 -0.34
N ASP A 73 16.46 -8.45 -1.49
CA ASP A 73 16.52 -9.89 -1.66
C ASP A 73 17.98 -10.35 -1.84
N ASN A 74 18.57 -10.85 -0.75
CA ASN A 74 19.92 -11.41 -0.74
C ASN A 74 19.89 -12.95 -0.62
N ALA A 75 18.82 -13.61 -1.08
CA ALA A 75 18.69 -15.04 -0.96
C ALA A 75 19.83 -15.79 -1.68
N GLN A 76 20.35 -16.83 -1.01
CA GLN A 76 21.37 -17.73 -1.56
C GLN A 76 20.91 -19.17 -1.46
N CYS A 77 21.25 -19.99 -2.47
CA CYS A 77 20.96 -21.41 -2.42
C CYS A 77 21.74 -22.06 -1.26
N PRO A 78 21.10 -22.77 -0.31
CA PRO A 78 21.80 -23.38 0.82
C PRO A 78 22.75 -24.53 0.44
N ARG A 79 22.69 -25.01 -0.82
CA ARG A 79 23.58 -26.07 -1.34
C ARG A 79 24.76 -25.55 -2.15
N CYS A 80 24.57 -24.50 -2.94
CA CYS A 80 25.63 -23.99 -3.82
C CYS A 80 26.06 -22.56 -3.52
N ASN A 81 25.42 -21.88 -2.55
CA ASN A 81 25.65 -20.50 -2.12
C ASN A 81 25.62 -19.46 -3.27
N LYS A 82 24.97 -19.80 -4.39
CA LYS A 82 24.76 -18.90 -5.53
C LYS A 82 23.33 -18.40 -5.57
N ASN A 83 23.15 -17.11 -5.86
CA ASN A 83 21.85 -16.47 -6.08
C ASN A 83 21.41 -16.51 -7.55
N GLU A 84 22.34 -16.50 -8.51
CA GLU A 84 22.09 -16.46 -9.96
C GLU A 84 21.14 -17.56 -10.47
N ASN A 85 21.13 -18.70 -9.77
CA ASN A 85 20.35 -19.88 -10.15
C ASN A 85 18.99 -19.95 -9.45
N LEU A 86 18.62 -18.93 -8.68
CA LEU A 86 17.37 -18.91 -7.92
C LEU A 86 16.22 -18.39 -8.80
N LYS A 87 15.10 -19.12 -8.79
CA LYS A 87 13.82 -18.66 -9.31
C LYS A 87 12.87 -18.47 -8.16
N LEU A 88 12.30 -17.28 -8.00
CA LEU A 88 11.18 -17.04 -7.10
C LEU A 88 9.98 -17.88 -7.60
N ILE A 89 9.43 -18.72 -6.73
CA ILE A 89 8.29 -19.59 -7.04
C ILE A 89 7.05 -19.29 -6.20
N GLY A 90 7.17 -18.47 -5.17
CA GLY A 90 6.05 -18.07 -4.33
C GLY A 90 6.51 -17.40 -3.04
N THR A 91 5.58 -17.28 -2.11
CA THR A 91 5.84 -16.80 -0.74
C THR A 91 5.22 -17.78 0.24
N GLU A 92 5.79 -17.86 1.44
CA GLU A 92 5.32 -18.75 2.50
C GLU A 92 5.38 -18.01 3.83
N LYS A 93 4.40 -18.24 4.71
CA LYS A 93 4.40 -17.69 6.07
C LYS A 93 5.03 -18.69 7.03
N ASN A 94 5.94 -18.23 7.88
CA ASN A 94 6.53 -19.06 8.92
C ASN A 94 5.61 -19.19 10.16
N GLU A 95 6.06 -19.92 11.18
CA GLU A 95 5.34 -20.10 12.45
C GLU A 95 5.06 -18.79 13.20
N LYS A 96 5.92 -17.77 13.00
CA LYS A 96 5.75 -16.42 13.56
C LYS A 96 4.83 -15.53 12.72
N GLY A 97 4.30 -16.05 11.60
CA GLY A 97 3.43 -15.34 10.67
C GLY A 97 4.15 -14.49 9.62
N TRP A 98 5.48 -14.44 9.64
CA TRP A 98 6.28 -13.62 8.73
C TRP A 98 6.29 -14.20 7.32
N GLN A 99 6.04 -13.34 6.34
CA GLN A 99 6.04 -13.72 4.93
C GLN A 99 7.45 -13.67 4.36
N SER A 100 7.89 -14.80 3.82
CA SER A 100 9.20 -14.96 3.20
C SER A 100 9.09 -15.47 1.77
N ASN A 101 10.11 -15.19 0.97
CA ASN A 101 10.18 -15.66 -0.41
C ASN A 101 10.56 -17.14 -0.48
N LYS A 102 9.90 -17.88 -1.37
CA LYS A 102 10.17 -19.29 -1.67
C LYS A 102 10.89 -19.40 -3.01
N TYR A 103 12.02 -20.10 -3.03
CA TYR A 103 12.87 -20.23 -4.22
C TYR A 103 13.01 -21.67 -4.68
N LYS A 104 13.20 -21.84 -5.98
CA LYS A 104 13.76 -23.05 -6.59
C LYS A 104 15.15 -22.75 -7.13
N CYS A 105 16.17 -23.47 -6.64
CA CYS A 105 17.49 -23.42 -7.25
C CYS A 105 17.51 -24.30 -8.50
N ARG A 106 17.72 -23.72 -9.69
CA ARG A 106 17.75 -24.44 -10.96
C ARG A 106 18.95 -25.38 -11.08
N LYS A 107 20.08 -25.03 -10.46
CA LYS A 107 21.31 -25.83 -10.46
C LYS A 107 21.22 -27.03 -9.52
N CYS A 108 20.77 -26.81 -8.28
CA CYS A 108 20.70 -27.86 -7.26
C CYS A 108 19.38 -28.63 -7.25
N ASN A 109 18.39 -28.17 -8.03
CA ASN A 109 17.02 -28.68 -8.09
C ASN A 109 16.35 -28.85 -6.72
N ILE A 110 16.62 -27.92 -5.80
CA ILE A 110 15.97 -27.86 -4.49
C ILE A 110 15.01 -26.68 -4.40
N THR A 111 14.03 -26.82 -3.51
CA THR A 111 13.15 -25.74 -3.10
C THR A 111 13.39 -25.42 -1.63
N PHE A 112 13.45 -24.14 -1.29
CA PHE A 112 13.60 -23.67 0.08
C PHE A 112 12.88 -22.34 0.27
N VAL A 113 12.53 -22.04 1.51
CA VAL A 113 12.01 -20.74 1.93
C VAL A 113 13.19 -19.95 2.51
N TRP A 114 13.34 -18.70 2.08
CA TRP A 114 14.36 -17.83 2.65
C TRP A 114 13.99 -17.46 4.09
N ASN A 115 14.95 -17.49 4.99
CA ASN A 115 14.70 -17.27 6.41
C ASN A 115 14.32 -15.82 6.73
N ALA A 116 14.82 -14.86 5.94
CA ALA A 116 14.49 -13.45 6.14
C ALA A 116 13.14 -13.10 5.48
N PRO A 117 12.30 -12.27 6.12
CA PRO A 117 11.06 -11.81 5.53
C PRO A 117 11.27 -11.00 4.25
N ASN A 118 10.23 -10.91 3.42
CA ASN A 118 10.27 -10.22 2.13
C ASN A 118 9.65 -8.82 2.13
N ASN A 119 9.25 -8.32 3.30
CA ASN A 119 8.55 -7.06 3.45
C ASN A 119 8.97 -6.37 4.76
N PRO A 120 8.90 -5.02 4.83
CA PRO A 120 9.40 -4.25 5.96
C PRO A 120 8.61 -4.49 7.27
N TRP A 121 7.32 -4.79 7.18
CA TRP A 121 6.45 -5.02 8.35
C TRP A 121 6.87 -6.26 9.13
N ASP A 122 7.22 -7.33 8.43
CA ASP A 122 7.75 -8.55 9.03
C ASP A 122 9.26 -8.45 9.30
N MET A 123 9.99 -7.66 8.52
CA MET A 123 11.44 -7.49 8.69
C MET A 123 11.80 -6.81 10.01
N ILE A 124 11.01 -5.83 10.48
CA ILE A 124 11.24 -5.17 11.77
C ILE A 124 11.25 -6.18 12.93
N PRO A 125 10.18 -6.96 13.19
CA PRO A 125 10.17 -7.93 14.28
C PRO A 125 11.18 -9.07 14.06
N TYR A 126 11.51 -9.39 12.81
CA TYR A 126 12.62 -10.30 12.50
C TYR A 126 13.96 -9.75 13.01
N VAL A 127 14.33 -8.51 12.66
CA VAL A 127 15.60 -7.91 13.09
C VAL A 127 15.64 -7.73 14.61
N GLU A 128 14.52 -7.38 15.25
CA GLU A 128 14.44 -7.34 16.72
C GLU A 128 14.76 -8.70 17.35
N SER A 129 14.24 -9.78 16.78
CA SER A 129 14.54 -11.13 17.27
C SER A 129 16.01 -11.50 17.07
N VAL A 130 16.62 -11.08 15.95
CA VAL A 130 18.04 -11.30 15.67
C VAL A 130 18.92 -10.50 16.64
N VAL A 131 18.56 -9.25 16.92
CA VAL A 131 19.27 -8.42 17.91
C VAL A 131 19.24 -9.10 19.28
N ALA A 132 18.07 -9.56 19.73
CA ALA A 132 17.93 -10.26 21.01
C ALA A 132 18.76 -11.56 21.09
N GLU A 133 18.87 -12.30 19.98
CA GLU A 133 19.74 -13.48 19.90
C GLU A 133 21.23 -13.12 19.95
N ILE A 134 21.64 -12.02 19.32
CA ILE A 134 23.03 -11.56 19.34
C ILE A 134 23.40 -11.03 20.73
N GLU A 135 22.49 -10.31 21.40
CA GLU A 135 22.68 -9.86 22.79
C GLU A 135 22.93 -11.03 23.73
N LYS A 136 22.09 -12.08 23.67
CA LYS A 136 22.28 -13.31 24.45
C LYS A 136 23.62 -14.00 24.17
N LYS A 137 24.08 -13.97 22.92
CA LYS A 137 25.40 -14.52 22.56
C LYS A 137 26.54 -13.66 23.11
N ALA A 138 26.40 -12.34 23.05
CA ALA A 138 27.41 -11.40 23.56
C ALA A 138 27.54 -11.44 25.09
N GLU A 139 26.49 -11.86 25.79
CA GLU A 139 26.48 -12.09 27.24
C GLU A 139 27.11 -13.43 27.66
N ALA A 140 27.42 -14.34 26.71
CA ALA A 140 28.03 -15.62 27.02
C ALA A 140 29.49 -15.44 27.49
N GLU A 141 29.85 -16.06 28.61
CA GLU A 141 31.11 -15.85 29.35
C GLU A 141 32.40 -16.24 28.60
N ASN A 142 32.29 -16.92 27.44
CA ASN A 142 33.44 -17.48 26.72
C ASN A 142 33.88 -16.69 25.48
N LEU A 143 33.41 -15.44 25.31
CA LEU A 143 33.83 -14.59 24.19
C LEU A 143 35.06 -13.75 24.53
N ASP A 144 36.00 -13.65 23.59
CA ASP A 144 37.08 -12.68 23.69
C ASP A 144 36.56 -11.24 23.52
N GLU A 145 37.31 -10.28 24.06
CA GLU A 145 36.90 -8.87 24.10
C GLU A 145 36.68 -8.26 22.70
N ALA A 146 37.44 -8.69 21.69
CA ALA A 146 37.27 -8.19 20.33
C ALA A 146 35.97 -8.71 19.69
N SER A 147 35.65 -9.98 19.89
CA SER A 147 34.37 -10.57 19.48
C SER A 147 33.19 -9.88 20.17
N LYS A 148 33.31 -9.59 21.47
CA LYS A 148 32.28 -8.89 22.24
C LYS A 148 32.04 -7.47 21.72
N GLN A 149 33.10 -6.71 21.45
CA GLN A 149 32.99 -5.38 20.85
C GLN A 149 32.33 -5.44 19.47
N HIS A 150 32.71 -6.40 18.63
CA HIS A 150 32.09 -6.56 17.31
C HIS A 150 30.58 -6.82 17.38
N TYR A 151 30.13 -7.63 18.35
CA TYR A 151 28.70 -7.83 18.59
C TYR A 151 28.01 -6.55 19.07
N MET A 152 28.62 -5.81 19.99
CA MET A 152 28.06 -4.54 20.49
C MET A 152 27.91 -3.50 19.37
N ASP A 153 28.93 -3.35 18.52
CA ASP A 153 28.88 -2.44 17.38
C ASP A 153 27.78 -2.83 16.39
N SER A 154 27.66 -4.13 16.11
CA SER A 154 26.62 -4.68 15.23
C SER A 154 25.21 -4.45 15.80
N ILE A 155 25.02 -4.69 17.11
CA ILE A 155 23.76 -4.43 17.81
C ILE A 155 23.40 -2.94 17.75
N ALA A 156 24.36 -2.05 18.06
CA ALA A 156 24.14 -0.61 18.03
C ALA A 156 23.73 -0.14 16.63
N GLN A 157 24.39 -0.65 15.58
CA GLN A 157 24.04 -0.35 14.20
C GLN A 157 22.63 -0.84 13.83
N MET A 158 22.27 -2.08 14.19
CA MET A 158 20.94 -2.63 13.91
C MET A 158 19.83 -1.86 14.65
N LYS A 159 20.03 -1.55 15.93
CA LYS A 159 19.09 -0.75 16.73
C LYS A 159 18.92 0.67 16.15
N GLY A 160 20.01 1.34 15.81
CA GLY A 160 19.95 2.68 15.20
C GLY A 160 19.25 2.69 13.83
N ASN A 161 19.34 1.61 13.06
CA ASN A 161 18.58 1.46 11.81
C ASN A 161 17.10 1.19 12.09
N LEU A 162 16.76 0.37 13.09
CA LEU A 162 15.39 0.10 13.49
C LEU A 162 14.67 1.36 13.99
N GLU A 163 15.33 2.18 14.81
CA GLU A 163 14.76 3.44 15.31
C GLU A 163 14.34 4.39 14.18
N LYS A 164 15.07 4.39 13.07
CA LYS A 164 14.73 5.20 11.89
C LYS A 164 13.62 4.56 11.05
N LEU A 165 13.63 3.24 10.90
CA LEU A 165 12.73 2.54 9.97
C LEU A 165 11.34 2.31 10.57
N LYS A 166 11.26 2.00 11.87
CA LYS A 166 9.99 1.75 12.57
C LYS A 166 8.92 2.82 12.37
N PRO A 167 9.17 4.11 12.66
CA PRO A 167 8.13 5.13 12.53
C PRO A 167 7.63 5.27 11.09
N VAL A 168 8.51 5.06 10.09
CA VAL A 168 8.13 5.12 8.67
C VAL A 168 7.18 3.97 8.31
N VAL A 169 7.48 2.76 8.77
CA VAL A 169 6.67 1.56 8.49
C VAL A 169 5.34 1.59 9.24
N GLU A 170 5.34 2.07 10.48
CA GLU A 170 4.15 2.26 11.31
C GLU A 170 3.21 3.33 10.71
N ASN A 171 3.75 4.49 10.32
CA ASN A 171 2.96 5.53 9.66
C ASN A 171 2.34 5.01 8.35
N SER A 172 3.08 4.27 7.54
CA SER A 172 2.52 3.65 6.32
C SER A 172 1.39 2.65 6.61
N ALA A 173 1.41 1.96 7.76
CA ALA A 173 0.31 1.10 8.18
C ALA A 173 -0.92 1.90 8.60
N ILE A 174 -0.71 3.01 9.33
CA ILE A 174 -1.77 3.94 9.74
C ILE A 174 -2.42 4.59 8.51
N ASP A 175 -1.62 5.05 7.55
CA ASP A 175 -2.11 5.69 6.33
C ASP A 175 -2.93 4.73 5.48
N LEU A 176 -2.51 3.47 5.36
CA LEU A 176 -3.29 2.45 4.68
C LEU A 176 -4.63 2.18 5.39
N ALA A 177 -4.62 2.05 6.72
CA ALA A 177 -5.85 1.82 7.48
C ALA A 177 -6.83 3.01 7.35
N ASN A 178 -6.31 4.24 7.38
CA ASN A 178 -7.09 5.46 7.15
C ASN A 178 -7.65 5.51 5.73
N LEU A 179 -6.85 5.12 4.73
CA LEU A 179 -7.28 5.02 3.34
C LEU A 179 -8.42 4.01 3.18
N GLU A 180 -8.31 2.82 3.80
CA GLU A 180 -9.35 1.79 3.75
C GLU A 180 -10.67 2.26 4.38
N LEU A 181 -10.60 3.03 5.46
CA LEU A 181 -11.79 3.64 6.07
C LEU A 181 -12.43 4.65 5.12
N ARG A 182 -11.65 5.59 4.59
CA ARG A 182 -12.11 6.60 3.63
C ARG A 182 -12.64 5.96 2.35
N ASP A 183 -12.06 4.85 1.91
CA ASP A 183 -12.52 4.09 0.75
C ASP A 183 -13.93 3.54 0.94
N LYS A 184 -14.28 3.09 2.16
CA LYS A 184 -15.63 2.64 2.49
C LYS A 184 -16.62 3.81 2.47
N GLU A 185 -16.25 4.92 3.12
CA GLU A 185 -17.08 6.14 3.14
C GLU A 185 -17.32 6.69 1.73
N MET A 186 -16.27 6.71 0.90
CA MET A 186 -16.35 7.14 -0.50
C MET A 186 -17.21 6.19 -1.32
N ALA A 187 -17.09 4.88 -1.14
CA ALA A 187 -17.94 3.90 -1.84
C ALA A 187 -19.43 4.12 -1.51
N ASP A 188 -19.76 4.33 -0.24
CA ASP A 188 -21.14 4.61 0.19
C ASP A 188 -21.65 5.94 -0.39
N MET A 189 -20.82 6.98 -0.38
CA MET A 189 -21.14 8.28 -0.98
C MET A 189 -21.39 8.16 -2.48
N VAL A 190 -20.47 7.53 -3.21
CA VAL A 190 -20.55 7.30 -4.66
C VAL A 190 -21.81 6.52 -4.99
N HIS A 191 -22.14 5.47 -4.22
CA HIS A 191 -23.33 4.68 -4.43
C HIS A 191 -24.62 5.51 -4.27
N LYS A 192 -24.73 6.26 -3.17
CA LYS A 192 -25.91 7.11 -2.89
C LYS A 192 -26.09 8.20 -3.94
N PHE A 193 -25.01 8.91 -4.30
CA PHE A 193 -25.05 9.95 -5.33
C PHE A 193 -25.36 9.40 -6.71
N LYS A 194 -24.77 8.27 -7.11
CA LYS A 194 -25.07 7.62 -8.38
C LYS A 194 -26.56 7.29 -8.49
N LYS A 195 -27.15 6.72 -7.43
CA LYS A 195 -28.60 6.42 -7.39
C LYS A 195 -29.44 7.69 -7.53
N HIS A 196 -29.10 8.74 -6.79
CA HIS A 196 -29.81 10.02 -6.86
C HIS A 196 -29.75 10.63 -8.27
N LEU A 197 -28.55 10.72 -8.85
CA LEU A 197 -28.34 11.25 -10.20
C LEU A 197 -29.01 10.40 -11.28
N MET A 198 -29.11 9.08 -11.11
CA MET A 198 -29.87 8.24 -12.04
C MET A 198 -31.37 8.59 -12.01
N ILE A 199 -31.94 8.87 -10.84
CA ILE A 199 -33.33 9.30 -10.71
C ILE A 199 -33.53 10.66 -11.37
N GLU A 200 -32.67 11.63 -11.08
CA GLU A 200 -32.75 12.96 -11.71
C GLU A 200 -32.57 12.90 -13.22
N LYS A 201 -31.74 11.97 -13.72
CA LYS A 201 -31.57 11.77 -15.16
C LYS A 201 -32.86 11.29 -15.81
N ILE A 202 -33.55 10.31 -15.21
CA ILE A 202 -34.83 9.78 -15.72
C ILE A 202 -35.87 10.91 -15.80
N LYS A 203 -36.00 11.73 -14.75
CA LYS A 203 -36.92 12.88 -14.72
C LYS A 203 -36.68 13.93 -15.81
N LEU A 204 -35.48 14.00 -16.37
CA LEU A 204 -35.12 14.94 -17.43
C LEU A 204 -35.25 14.36 -18.84
N GLU A 205 -35.36 13.03 -18.94
CA GLU A 205 -35.55 12.30 -20.19
C GLU A 205 -37.03 11.94 -20.43
N ASP A 206 -37.87 11.94 -19.39
CA ASP A 206 -39.34 11.86 -19.43
C ASP A 206 -40.00 13.23 -19.69
#